data_AF-A0A1G6QJ97-F1
#
_entry.id   AF-A0A1G6QJ97-F1
#
_cell.length_a   1.000
_cell.length_b   1.000
_cell.length_c   1.000
_cell.angle_alpha   90.00
_cell.angle_beta   90.00
_cell.angle_gamma   90.00
#
_symmetry.space_group_name_H-M   'P 1'
#
loop_
_entity.id
_entity.type
_entity.pdbx_description
1 polymer ?
#
loop_
_entity_poly.entity_id
_entity_poly.type
_entity_poly.pdbx_seq_one_letter_code
_entity_poly.pdbx_strand_id
1 'polypeptide(L)'
;MVVNEVQSFRGTWLMYVVILLELPGLVLILTFYYLDKLGDDGWIPLLIMIVVIGGTILLIASLRLETRMDSFSFSYRNPPFLNRWRKLNPEEILSIHVEKKDGILDHGGYGIRFGRKKTGFIYFADHIIQVVTPKKTLVFTTRKADAFQQLIDQWKPENNNPL
;
A
#
# COMPACT_ATOMS: atom_id res chain seq x y z
N MET A 1 24.81 -1.75 2.43
CA MET A 1 23.89 -1.06 1.50
C MET A 1 22.51 -1.02 2.15
N VAL A 2 21.72 0.05 1.96
CA VAL A 2 20.37 0.16 2.53
C VAL A 2 19.42 0.56 1.41
N VAL A 3 18.33 -0.20 1.25
CA VAL A 3 17.29 0.09 0.28
C VAL A 3 16.06 0.57 1.02
N ASN A 4 15.66 1.82 0.73
CA ASN A 4 14.41 2.41 1.21
C ASN A 4 13.50 2.68 0.02
N GLU A 5 12.24 2.28 0.14
CA GLU A 5 11.22 2.54 -0.84
C GLU A 5 9.92 2.98 -0.16
N VAL A 6 9.31 4.02 -0.75
CA VAL A 6 8.01 4.53 -0.34
C VAL A 6 7.10 4.52 -1.56
N GLN A 7 6.04 3.72 -1.50
CA GLN A 7 4.98 3.68 -2.50
C GLN A 7 3.72 4.28 -1.88
N SER A 8 3.02 5.15 -2.62
CA SER A 8 1.78 5.76 -2.13
C SER A 8 0.77 5.85 -3.26
N PHE A 9 -0.50 6.04 -2.90
CA PHE A 9 -1.57 6.30 -3.87
C PHE A 9 -1.65 7.76 -4.31
N ARG A 10 -0.83 8.66 -3.74
CA ARG A 10 -0.78 10.07 -4.11
C ARG A 10 -0.31 10.23 -5.56
N GLY A 11 -1.05 11.00 -6.35
CA GLY A 11 -0.72 11.27 -7.76
C GLY A 11 -0.87 10.06 -8.68
N THR A 12 -1.52 8.99 -8.23
CA THR A 12 -1.84 7.83 -9.08
C THR A 12 -3.19 8.02 -9.76
N TRP A 13 -3.45 7.30 -10.87
CA TRP A 13 -4.74 7.36 -11.56
C TRP A 13 -5.92 7.01 -10.65
N LEU A 14 -5.71 6.14 -9.65
CA LEU A 14 -6.72 5.81 -8.64
C LEU A 14 -7.19 7.05 -7.87
N MET A 15 -6.28 7.95 -7.52
CA MET A 15 -6.62 9.20 -6.83
C MET A 15 -7.52 10.08 -7.70
N TYR A 16 -7.20 10.19 -9.00
CA TYR A 16 -7.98 10.99 -9.93
C TYR A 16 -9.36 10.38 -10.20
N VAL A 17 -9.47 9.05 -10.25
CA VAL A 17 -10.76 8.36 -10.37
C VAL A 17 -11.63 8.63 -9.15
N VAL A 18 -11.08 8.57 -7.94
CA VAL A 18 -11.86 8.89 -6.73
C VAL A 18 -12.32 10.34 -6.74
N ILE A 19 -11.45 11.29 -7.06
CA ILE A 19 -11.84 12.70 -7.20
C ILE A 19 -12.96 12.86 -8.24
N LEU A 20 -12.83 12.21 -9.40
CA LEU A 20 -13.82 12.28 -10.47
C LEU A 20 -15.19 11.71 -10.05
N LEU A 21 -15.22 10.68 -9.21
CA LEU A 21 -16.46 10.09 -8.71
C LEU A 21 -17.15 10.96 -7.63
N GLU A 22 -16.37 11.67 -6.82
CA GLU A 22 -16.88 12.51 -5.73
C GLU A 22 -17.38 13.88 -6.22
N LEU A 23 -16.76 14.43 -7.28
CA LEU A 23 -17.08 15.77 -7.82
C LEU A 23 -18.56 15.96 -8.23
N PRO A 24 -19.21 15.04 -8.96
CA PRO A 24 -20.61 15.19 -9.33
C PRO A 24 -21.54 15.28 -8.12
N GLY A 25 -21.26 14.52 -7.06
CA GLY A 25 -22.02 14.58 -5.82
C GLY A 25 -21.89 15.93 -5.14
N LEU A 26 -20.68 16.50 -5.13
CA LEU A 26 -20.45 17.84 -4.58
C LEU A 26 -21.20 18.91 -5.38
N VAL A 27 -21.15 18.84 -6.71
CA VAL A 27 -21.87 19.76 -7.61
C VAL A 27 -23.38 19.67 -7.38
N LEU A 28 -23.93 18.47 -7.24
CA LEU A 28 -25.35 18.26 -7.00
C LEU A 28 -25.79 18.88 -5.66
N ILE A 29 -25.05 18.61 -4.58
CA ILE A 29 -25.37 19.14 -3.25
C ILE A 29 -25.24 20.66 -3.21
N LEU A 30 -24.21 21.23 -3.84
CA LEU A 30 -24.08 22.69 -3.99
C LEU A 30 -25.26 23.27 -4.77
N THR A 31 -25.67 22.61 -5.85
CA THR A 31 -26.82 23.04 -6.65
C THR A 31 -28.09 23.08 -5.80
N PHE A 32 -28.37 22.01 -5.04
CA PHE A 32 -29.54 21.97 -4.16
C PHE A 32 -29.50 22.98 -3.01
N TYR A 33 -28.30 23.28 -2.51
CA TYR A 33 -28.09 24.34 -1.52
C TYR A 33 -28.44 25.73 -2.10
N TYR A 34 -27.95 26.06 -3.29
CA TYR A 34 -28.24 27.36 -3.93
C TYR A 34 -29.68 27.51 -4.43
N LEU A 35 -30.35 26.41 -4.79
CA LEU A 35 -31.75 26.41 -5.21
C LEU A 35 -32.75 26.37 -4.04
N ASP A 36 -32.25 26.49 -2.81
CA ASP A 36 -33.05 26.44 -1.58
C ASP A 36 -33.93 25.17 -1.48
N LYS A 37 -33.42 24.06 -2.03
CA LYS A 37 -34.10 22.75 -2.04
C LYS A 37 -33.82 21.93 -0.79
N LEU A 38 -32.86 22.36 0.03
CA LEU A 38 -32.42 21.66 1.24
C LEU A 38 -33.07 22.20 2.53
N GLY A 39 -33.80 23.32 2.46
CA GLY A 39 -34.41 23.98 3.62
C GLY A 39 -33.40 24.67 4.54
N ASP A 40 -33.88 25.18 5.67
CA ASP A 40 -33.09 25.96 6.65
C ASP A 40 -31.85 25.21 7.16
N ASP A 41 -31.94 23.88 7.24
CA ASP A 41 -30.86 22.99 7.69
C ASP A 41 -29.98 22.47 6.55
N GLY A 42 -30.06 23.07 5.35
CA GLY A 42 -29.32 22.63 4.17
C GLY A 42 -27.80 22.68 4.28
N TRP A 43 -27.27 23.35 5.29
CA TRP A 43 -25.85 23.34 5.64
C TRP A 43 -25.39 21.98 6.19
N ILE A 44 -26.29 21.18 6.80
CA ILE A 44 -25.94 19.87 7.39
C ILE A 44 -25.53 18.86 6.30
N PRO A 45 -26.33 18.61 5.24
CA PRO A 45 -25.91 17.72 4.15
C PRO A 45 -24.62 18.19 3.45
N LEU A 46 -24.44 19.51 3.30
CA LEU A 46 -23.23 20.08 2.72
C LEU A 46 -21.99 19.77 3.58
N LEU A 47 -22.09 19.96 4.89
CA LEU A 47 -21.02 19.66 5.83
C LEU A 47 -20.69 18.17 5.83
N ILE A 48 -21.70 17.29 5.84
CA ILE A 48 -21.49 15.84 5.75
C ILE A 48 -20.74 15.48 4.48
N MET A 49 -21.12 16.05 3.33
CA MET A 49 -20.45 15.79 2.05
C MET A 49 -18.98 16.23 2.08
N ILE A 50 -18.70 17.44 2.58
CA ILE A 50 -17.33 17.95 2.71
C ILE A 50 -16.49 17.03 3.60
N VAL A 51 -17.05 16.56 4.71
CA VAL A 51 -16.36 15.63 5.63
C VAL A 51 -16.11 14.29 4.97
N VAL A 52 -17.06 13.75 4.22
CA VAL A 52 -16.90 12.47 3.50
C VAL A 52 -15.83 12.59 2.42
N ILE A 53 -15.92 13.59 1.54
CA ILE A 53 -14.94 13.81 0.47
C ILE A 53 -13.56 14.06 1.05
N GLY A 54 -13.46 14.99 2.01
CA GLY A 54 -12.20 15.32 2.68
C GLY A 54 -11.61 14.10 3.38
N GLY A 55 -12.45 13.32 4.08
CA GLY A 55 -12.06 12.09 4.75
C GLY A 55 -11.55 11.02 3.79
N THR A 56 -12.24 10.79 2.68
CA THR A 56 -11.82 9.82 1.64
C THR A 56 -10.49 10.23 1.00
N ILE A 57 -10.35 11.50 0.60
CA ILE A 57 -9.11 12.05 0.03
C ILE A 57 -7.95 11.92 1.03
N LEU A 58 -8.17 12.31 2.28
CA LEU A 58 -7.16 12.20 3.33
C LEU A 58 -6.78 10.74 3.60
N LEU A 59 -7.76 9.83 3.65
CA LEU A 59 -7.52 8.41 3.85
C LEU A 59 -6.64 7.85 2.74
N ILE A 60 -7.01 8.06 1.47
CA ILE A 60 -6.24 7.57 0.32
C ILE A 60 -4.85 8.20 0.27
N ALA A 61 -4.76 9.52 0.54
CA ALA A 61 -3.47 10.21 0.61
C ALA A 61 -2.62 9.74 1.79
N SER A 62 -3.21 9.22 2.86
CA SER A 62 -2.45 8.68 4.00
C SER A 62 -1.87 7.29 3.72
N LEU A 63 -2.46 6.54 2.78
CA LEU A 63 -2.03 5.21 2.42
C LEU A 63 -0.69 5.23 1.69
N ARG A 64 0.30 4.65 2.36
CA ARG A 64 1.63 4.43 1.79
C ARG A 64 2.22 3.14 2.33
N LEU A 65 2.98 2.47 1.50
CA LEU A 65 3.81 1.34 1.84
C LEU A 65 5.26 1.83 1.94
N GLU A 66 5.82 1.69 3.13
CA GLU A 66 7.24 1.95 3.37
C GLU A 66 7.92 0.58 3.55
N THR A 67 8.86 0.27 2.66
CA THR A 67 9.71 -0.92 2.75
C THR A 67 11.16 -0.50 2.90
N ARG A 68 11.87 -1.17 3.79
CA ARG A 68 13.28 -0.95 4.07
C ARG A 68 13.97 -2.28 4.20
N MET A 69 15.08 -2.46 3.50
CA MET A 69 15.95 -3.62 3.67
C MET A 69 17.38 -3.15 3.92
N ASP A 70 17.94 -3.67 4.99
CA ASP A 70 19.33 -3.48 5.39
C ASP A 70 20.02 -4.85 5.36
N SER A 71 21.34 -4.91 5.55
CA SER A 71 22.09 -6.17 5.62
C SER A 71 21.65 -7.13 6.73
N PHE A 72 20.87 -6.66 7.72
CA PHE A 72 20.48 -7.45 8.89
C PHE A 72 18.97 -7.63 9.08
N SER A 73 18.13 -6.88 8.36
CA SER A 73 16.68 -6.99 8.55
C SER A 73 15.87 -6.46 7.36
N PHE A 74 14.68 -7.01 7.20
CA PHE A 74 13.64 -6.51 6.31
C PHE A 74 12.55 -5.84 7.15
N SER A 75 12.40 -4.53 7.02
CA SER A 75 11.46 -3.72 7.78
C SER A 75 10.36 -3.18 6.88
N TYR A 76 9.12 -3.21 7.35
CA TYR A 76 7.99 -2.67 6.59
C TYR A 76 6.97 -1.97 7.49
N ARG A 77 6.25 -1.01 6.90
CA ARG A 77 5.19 -0.24 7.54
C ARG A 77 4.15 0.15 6.48
N ASN A 78 2.88 0.19 6.86
CA ASN A 78 1.80 0.64 5.97
C ASN A 78 0.82 1.56 6.71
N PRO A 79 1.17 2.83 6.97
CA PRO A 79 0.23 3.77 7.56
C PRO A 79 -1.01 3.97 6.65
N PRO A 80 -2.21 4.19 7.22
CA PRO A 80 -2.51 4.30 8.65
C PRO A 80 -2.77 2.96 9.34
N PHE A 81 -3.00 1.87 8.60
CA PHE A 81 -3.41 0.57 9.14
C PHE A 81 -2.31 -0.14 9.95
N LEU A 82 -1.07 -0.02 9.51
CA LEU A 82 0.11 -0.58 10.16
C LEU A 82 1.13 0.52 10.41
N ASN A 83 0.86 1.36 11.40
CA ASN A 83 1.70 2.51 11.75
C ASN A 83 3.04 2.18 12.42
N ARG A 84 3.19 0.97 12.96
CA ARG A 84 4.45 0.54 13.59
C ARG A 84 5.31 -0.20 12.59
N TRP A 85 6.61 0.09 12.60
CA TRP A 85 7.59 -0.69 11.87
C TRP A 85 7.58 -2.14 12.36
N ARG A 86 7.32 -3.07 11.44
CA ARG A 86 7.54 -4.50 11.66
C ARG A 86 8.89 -4.84 11.06
N LYS A 87 9.77 -5.42 11.87
CA LYS A 87 11.07 -5.93 11.44
C LYS A 87 11.00 -7.44 11.32
N LEU A 88 11.60 -7.98 10.28
CA LEU A 88 11.82 -9.40 10.06
C LEU A 88 13.32 -9.61 9.99
N ASN A 89 13.83 -10.45 10.88
CA ASN A 89 15.24 -10.85 10.85
C ASN A 89 15.41 -11.98 9.83
N PRO A 90 16.57 -12.11 9.17
CA PRO A 90 16.88 -13.21 8.25
C PRO A 90 16.57 -14.59 8.85
N GLU A 91 16.86 -14.80 10.14
CA GLU A 91 16.59 -16.05 10.87
C GLU A 91 15.09 -16.43 10.93
N GLU A 92 14.19 -15.45 10.85
CA GLU A 92 12.74 -15.67 10.88
C GLU A 92 12.15 -15.93 9.48
N ILE A 93 12.96 -15.77 8.44
CA ILE A 93 12.56 -15.84 7.05
C ILE A 93 12.93 -17.22 6.52
N LEU A 94 11.92 -18.02 6.21
CA LEU A 94 12.11 -19.33 5.56
C LEU A 94 12.60 -19.14 4.13
N SER A 95 12.07 -18.14 3.43
CA SER A 95 12.50 -17.82 2.07
C SER A 95 12.10 -16.41 1.65
N ILE A 96 12.93 -15.78 0.80
CA ILE A 96 12.69 -14.46 0.25
C ILE A 96 13.09 -14.41 -1.22
N HIS A 97 12.18 -13.91 -2.07
CA HIS A 97 12.34 -13.89 -3.51
C HIS A 97 11.77 -12.61 -4.10
N VAL A 98 12.44 -12.09 -5.14
CA VAL A 98 11.89 -11.03 -6.00
C VAL A 98 11.47 -11.68 -7.30
N GLU A 99 10.22 -11.47 -7.69
CA GLU A 99 9.68 -11.97 -8.94
C GLU A 99 9.04 -10.83 -9.72
N LYS A 100 9.20 -10.86 -11.05
CA LYS A 100 8.42 -10.01 -11.93
C LYS A 100 7.02 -10.59 -12.03
N LYS A 101 6.06 -9.92 -11.42
CA LYS A 101 4.64 -10.26 -11.46
C LYS A 101 3.83 -8.99 -11.47
N ASP A 102 2.90 -8.91 -12.41
CA ASP A 102 1.92 -7.84 -12.44
C ASP A 102 0.99 -8.02 -11.24
N GLY A 103 1.22 -7.22 -10.19
CA GLY A 103 0.51 -7.33 -8.91
C GLY A 103 -1.01 -7.23 -9.03
N ILE A 104 -1.53 -6.73 -10.15
CA ILE A 104 -2.95 -6.52 -10.43
C ILE A 104 -3.65 -7.84 -10.77
N LEU A 105 -3.13 -8.56 -11.79
CA LEU A 105 -3.76 -9.76 -12.35
C LEU A 105 -3.61 -10.96 -11.42
N ASP A 106 -2.45 -11.10 -10.78
CA ASP A 106 -2.14 -12.25 -9.94
C ASP A 106 -2.72 -12.15 -8.52
N HIS A 107 -3.04 -10.94 -8.05
CA HIS A 107 -3.49 -10.71 -6.67
C HIS A 107 -4.88 -10.08 -6.54
N GLY A 108 -5.53 -9.72 -7.66
CA GLY A 108 -6.94 -9.32 -7.70
C GLY A 108 -7.20 -7.87 -7.35
N GLY A 109 -6.27 -6.96 -7.66
CA GLY A 109 -6.42 -5.51 -7.48
C GLY A 109 -5.37 -4.86 -6.58
N TYR A 110 -5.50 -3.54 -6.39
CA TYR A 110 -4.62 -2.74 -5.55
C TYR A 110 -5.12 -2.68 -4.11
N GLY A 111 -4.19 -2.72 -3.16
CA GLY A 111 -4.48 -2.48 -1.76
C GLY A 111 -3.86 -3.53 -0.83
N ILE A 112 -4.39 -3.55 0.39
CA ILE A 112 -3.94 -4.44 1.45
C ILE A 112 -4.90 -5.61 1.54
N ARG A 113 -4.37 -6.82 1.40
CA ARG A 113 -5.14 -8.06 1.53
C ARG A 113 -4.73 -8.76 2.82
N PHE A 114 -5.58 -8.68 3.83
CA PHE A 114 -5.40 -9.43 5.08
C PHE A 114 -6.00 -10.84 4.92
N GLY A 115 -5.14 -11.85 4.89
CA GLY A 115 -5.54 -13.26 4.96
C GLY A 115 -4.84 -13.98 6.12
N ARG A 116 -5.45 -15.08 6.60
CA ARG A 116 -4.91 -15.89 7.72
C ARG A 116 -3.51 -16.44 7.40
N LYS A 117 -3.29 -16.90 6.16
CA LYS A 117 -2.02 -17.49 5.70
C LYS A 117 -1.18 -16.56 4.80
N LYS A 118 -1.80 -15.58 4.15
CA LYS A 118 -1.16 -14.67 3.19
C LYS A 118 -1.59 -13.24 3.45
N THR A 119 -0.64 -12.33 3.63
CA THR A 119 -0.89 -10.88 3.67
C THR A 119 -0.20 -10.22 2.49
N GLY A 120 -0.96 -9.51 1.65
CA GLY A 120 -0.42 -8.78 0.50
C GLY A 120 -0.52 -7.28 0.69
N PHE A 121 0.55 -6.56 0.33
CA PHE A 121 0.60 -5.11 0.23
C PHE A 121 0.88 -4.76 -1.22
N ILE A 122 -0.18 -4.56 -2.00
CA ILE A 122 -0.13 -4.40 -3.44
C ILE A 122 -0.35 -2.94 -3.81
N TYR A 123 0.66 -2.33 -4.39
CA TYR A 123 0.68 -0.95 -4.87
C TYR A 123 1.10 -0.95 -6.35
N PHE A 124 1.15 0.22 -6.96
CA PHE A 124 1.50 0.40 -8.37
C PHE A 124 2.99 0.10 -8.63
N ALA A 125 3.34 -1.17 -8.83
CA ALA A 125 4.64 -1.63 -9.29
C ALA A 125 4.56 -3.01 -9.99
N ASP A 126 5.57 -3.31 -10.81
CA ASP A 126 5.59 -4.49 -11.71
C ASP A 126 6.36 -5.69 -11.15
N HIS A 127 6.94 -5.53 -9.96
CA HIS A 127 7.67 -6.58 -9.27
C HIS A 127 7.10 -6.79 -7.88
N ILE A 128 7.26 -8.01 -7.37
CA ILE A 128 6.86 -8.38 -6.02
C ILE A 128 8.03 -8.97 -5.25
N ILE A 129 8.06 -8.70 -3.95
CA ILE A 129 8.90 -9.33 -2.96
C ILE A 129 8.00 -10.25 -2.15
N GLN A 130 8.28 -11.55 -2.21
CA GLN A 130 7.59 -12.56 -1.43
C GLN A 130 8.47 -13.01 -0.28
N VAL A 131 8.01 -12.80 0.95
CA VAL A 131 8.69 -13.21 2.19
C VAL A 131 7.86 -14.31 2.86
N VAL A 132 8.41 -15.51 2.97
CA VAL A 132 7.77 -16.64 3.63
C VAL A 132 8.30 -16.73 5.05
N THR A 133 7.40 -16.65 6.03
CA THR A 133 7.70 -16.86 7.46
C THR A 133 6.95 -18.10 7.96
N PRO A 134 7.33 -18.71 9.09
CA PRO A 134 6.62 -19.87 9.64
C PRO A 134 5.14 -19.62 9.93
N LYS A 135 4.76 -18.36 10.19
CA LYS A 135 3.38 -17.98 10.53
C LYS A 135 2.53 -17.66 9.30
N LYS A 136 3.12 -17.00 8.30
CA LYS A 136 2.40 -16.51 7.10
C LYS A 136 3.34 -16.10 5.99
N THR A 137 2.79 -16.00 4.78
CA THR A 137 3.45 -15.39 3.62
C THR A 137 3.10 -13.91 3.53
N LEU A 138 4.11 -13.08 3.33
CA LEU A 138 3.98 -11.64 3.09
C LEU A 138 4.36 -11.35 1.65
N VAL A 139 3.57 -10.53 0.96
CA VAL A 139 3.85 -10.09 -0.41
C VAL A 139 3.85 -8.57 -0.45
N PHE A 140 4.87 -7.99 -1.06
CA PHE A 140 5.03 -6.55 -1.20
C PHE A 140 5.34 -6.21 -2.65
N THR A 141 4.66 -5.26 -3.26
CA THR A 141 5.09 -4.75 -4.57
C THR A 141 6.34 -3.87 -4.43
N THR A 142 7.22 -3.85 -5.43
CA THR A 142 8.44 -3.02 -5.47
C THR A 142 8.72 -2.45 -6.85
N ARG A 143 9.20 -1.20 -6.90
CA ARG A 143 9.78 -0.56 -8.09
C ARG A 143 11.30 -0.66 -8.11
N LYS A 144 11.92 -1.12 -7.03
CA LYS A 144 13.39 -1.23 -6.85
C LYS A 144 13.84 -2.69 -6.81
N ALA A 145 13.28 -3.51 -7.70
CA ALA A 145 13.49 -4.95 -7.73
C ALA A 145 14.98 -5.32 -7.69
N ASP A 146 15.80 -4.69 -8.54
CA ASP A 146 17.25 -4.97 -8.63
C ASP A 146 17.98 -4.70 -7.30
N ALA A 147 17.63 -3.62 -6.62
CA ALA A 147 18.27 -3.24 -5.36
C ALA A 147 17.92 -4.21 -4.21
N PHE A 148 16.66 -4.68 -4.18
CA PHE A 148 16.24 -5.71 -3.23
C PHE A 148 16.88 -7.07 -3.57
N GLN A 149 16.96 -7.42 -4.85
CA GLN A 149 17.58 -8.68 -5.30
C GLN A 149 19.06 -8.75 -4.88
N GLN A 150 19.82 -7.66 -5.08
CA GLN A 150 21.22 -7.57 -4.65
C GLN A 150 21.39 -7.80 -3.14
N LEU A 151 20.51 -7.25 -2.30
CA LEU A 151 20.55 -7.46 -0.85
C LEU A 151 20.15 -8.89 -0.46
N ILE A 152 19.17 -9.47 -1.15
CA ILE A 152 18.76 -10.86 -0.93
C ILE A 152 19.91 -11.82 -1.30
N ASP A 153 20.62 -11.55 -2.38
CA ASP A 153 21.77 -12.36 -2.81
C ASP A 153 22.95 -12.24 -1.82
N GLN A 154 23.08 -11.12 -1.11
CA GLN A 154 24.01 -10.96 0.01
C GLN A 154 23.59 -11.70 1.28
N TRP A 155 22.32 -12.03 1.44
CA TRP A 155 21.84 -12.87 2.55
C TRP A 155 21.99 -14.36 2.27
N LYS A 156 22.00 -14.76 0.99
CA LYS A 156 22.15 -16.15 0.55
C LYS A 156 23.57 -16.78 0.59
N PRO A 157 24.72 -16.07 0.71
CA PRO A 157 26.02 -16.72 0.53
C PRO A 157 26.53 -17.47 1.77
N GLU A 158 25.81 -17.51 2.89
CA GLU A 158 26.25 -18.22 4.09
C GLU A 158 25.65 -19.64 4.27
N ASN A 159 24.82 -20.12 3.34
CA ASN A 159 24.11 -21.41 3.50
C ASN A 159 24.44 -22.48 2.44
N ASN A 160 25.47 -22.26 1.61
CA ASN A 160 25.91 -23.21 0.58
C ASN A 160 27.39 -23.62 0.78
N ASN A 161 27.72 -24.18 1.94
CA ASN A 161 28.95 -24.94 2.12
C ASN A 161 28.59 -26.43 2.20
N PRO A 162 28.53 -27.17 1.06
CA PRO A 162 28.49 -28.62 1.12
C PRO A 162 29.87 -29.10 1.59
N LEU A 163 29.93 -29.61 2.83
CA LEU A 163 30.99 -30.52 3.26
C LEU A 163 30.81 -31.88 2.59
#